data_AF-A0ABD0RX54-F1
#
_entry.id   AF-A0ABD0RX54-F1
#
_cell.length_a   1.000
_cell.length_b   1.000
_cell.length_c   1.000
_cell.angle_alpha   90.00
_cell.angle_beta   90.00
_cell.angle_gamma   90.00
#
_symmetry.space_group_name_H-M   'P 1'
#
loop_
_entity.id
_entity.type
_entity.pdbx_description
1 polymer ?
#
loop_
_entity_poly.entity_id
_entity_poly.type
_entity_poly.pdbx_seq_one_letter_code
_entity_poly.pdbx_strand_id
1 'polypeptide(L)'
;YSTMENLLKPDFFNTPKDTVKTMMSTVISATLPKTTNTKLTKPVNFTLKHIREFDPSGSLSCVYWNISEWIVDGCSVLETNSNYTVCSCDHLSTFVLVQISRPQE
;
A
#
# COMPACT_ATOMS: atom_id res chain seq x y z
N TYR A 1 -5.31 -14.32 -20.66
CA TYR A 1 -4.62 -13.07 -20.30
C TYR A 1 -5.06 -12.66 -18.91
N SER A 2 -4.17 -12.72 -17.91
CA SER A 2 -4.41 -12.16 -16.58
C SER A 2 -4.11 -10.66 -16.61
N THR A 3 -5.12 -9.83 -16.38
CA THR A 3 -4.91 -8.38 -16.16
C THR A 3 -4.17 -8.16 -14.83
N MET A 4 -3.40 -7.09 -14.70
CA MET A 4 -2.64 -6.77 -13.47
C MET A 4 -3.57 -6.61 -12.25
N GLU A 5 -4.83 -6.21 -12.47
CA GLU A 5 -5.91 -6.17 -11.47
C GLU A 5 -6.24 -7.54 -10.86
N ASN A 6 -6.05 -8.63 -11.61
CA ASN A 6 -6.28 -9.98 -11.10
C ASN A 6 -5.13 -10.51 -10.22
N LEU A 7 -3.93 -9.93 -10.37
CA LEU A 7 -2.73 -10.35 -9.63
C LEU A 7 -2.55 -9.56 -8.33
N LEU A 8 -3.11 -8.35 -8.26
CA LEU A 8 -2.84 -7.38 -7.20
C LEU A 8 -4.13 -6.98 -6.48
N LYS A 9 -4.81 -7.98 -5.90
CA LYS A 9 -6.07 -7.80 -5.16
C LYS A 9 -5.81 -7.30 -3.73
N PRO A 10 -6.73 -6.52 -3.15
CA PRO A 10 -6.66 -6.14 -1.74
C PRO A 10 -6.70 -7.35 -0.80
N ASP A 11 -7.28 -8.48 -1.22
CA ASP A 11 -7.39 -9.70 -0.42
C ASP A 11 -6.06 -10.30 0.01
N PHE A 12 -4.99 -10.05 -0.77
CA PHE A 12 -3.63 -10.47 -0.46
C PHE A 12 -2.98 -9.69 0.70
N PHE A 13 -3.66 -8.67 1.23
CA PHE A 13 -3.25 -8.03 2.47
C PHE A 13 -3.88 -8.75 3.66
N ASN A 14 -3.08 -9.38 4.52
CA ASN A 14 -3.61 -10.13 5.66
C ASN A 14 -4.02 -9.19 6.81
N THR A 15 -5.32 -9.15 7.13
CA THR A 15 -5.92 -8.32 8.18
C THR A 15 -6.91 -9.16 9.00
N PRO A 16 -7.38 -8.70 10.17
CA PRO A 16 -8.38 -9.42 10.95
C PRO A 16 -9.61 -9.80 10.12
N LYS A 17 -10.20 -10.97 10.44
CA LYS A 17 -11.49 -11.39 9.89
C LYS A 17 -12.53 -10.31 10.20
N ASP A 18 -13.45 -10.07 9.27
CA ASP A 18 -14.48 -9.01 9.32
C ASP A 18 -13.96 -7.59 9.09
N THR A 19 -12.99 -7.43 8.18
CA THR A 19 -12.56 -6.12 7.67
C THR A 19 -12.77 -6.01 6.16
N VAL A 20 -13.14 -4.82 5.69
CA VAL A 20 -13.22 -4.47 4.27
C VAL A 20 -11.89 -3.86 3.84
N LYS A 21 -11.31 -4.38 2.76
CA LYS A 21 -10.02 -3.93 2.22
C LYS A 21 -10.24 -3.24 0.89
N THR A 22 -9.84 -1.97 0.80
CA THR A 22 -10.05 -1.15 -0.39
C THR A 22 -8.72 -0.62 -0.90
N MET A 23 -8.38 -0.94 -2.14
CA MET A 23 -7.24 -0.30 -2.83
C MET A 23 -7.52 1.19 -3.01
N MET A 24 -6.70 2.06 -2.44
CA MET A 24 -6.90 3.50 -2.45
C MET A 24 -5.98 4.24 -3.43
N SER A 25 -5.03 3.54 -4.07
CA SER A 25 -4.17 4.12 -5.11
C SER A 25 -3.95 3.15 -6.27
N THR A 26 -3.36 3.65 -7.35
CA THR A 26 -2.69 2.79 -8.34
C THR A 26 -1.46 2.13 -7.71
N VAL A 27 -1.04 1.01 -8.28
CA VAL A 27 0.20 0.34 -7.91
C VAL A 27 1.38 1.11 -8.50
N ILE A 28 2.42 1.36 -7.70
CA ILE A 28 3.67 1.98 -8.15
C ILE A 28 4.84 1.04 -7.88
N SER A 29 5.92 1.13 -8.65
CA SER A 29 7.12 0.32 -8.43
C SER A 29 8.37 1.16 -8.52
N ALA A 30 9.27 0.97 -7.57
CA ALA A 30 10.59 1.57 -7.55
C ALA A 30 11.61 0.46 -7.27
N THR A 31 12.65 0.35 -8.10
CA THR A 31 13.70 -0.67 -7.96
C THR A 31 15.06 -0.10 -8.33
N LEU A 32 16.12 -0.67 -7.78
CA LEU A 32 17.51 -0.33 -8.12
C LEU A 32 18.11 -1.43 -9.02
N PRO A 33 18.41 -1.17 -10.30
CA PRO A 33 18.80 -2.21 -11.26
C PRO A 33 20.13 -2.92 -10.95
N LYS A 34 21.02 -2.33 -10.14
CA LYS A 34 22.40 -2.78 -9.93
C LYS A 34 22.71 -3.20 -8.49
N THR A 35 21.70 -3.47 -7.67
CA THR A 35 21.89 -3.91 -6.29
C THR A 35 20.78 -4.87 -5.86
N THR A 36 21.14 -5.87 -5.07
CA THR A 36 20.19 -6.74 -4.36
C THR A 36 19.79 -6.15 -3.01
N ASN A 37 20.50 -5.12 -2.53
CA ASN A 37 20.16 -4.45 -1.29
C ASN A 37 18.99 -3.50 -1.53
N THR A 38 17.80 -3.95 -1.17
CA THR A 38 16.56 -3.17 -1.26
C THR A 38 16.41 -2.22 -0.07
N LYS A 39 17.12 -2.45 1.05
CA LYS A 39 17.00 -1.66 2.27
C LYS A 39 17.85 -0.39 2.19
N LEU A 40 17.22 0.72 2.52
CA LEU A 40 17.78 2.06 2.44
C LEU A 40 18.23 2.54 3.83
N THR A 41 19.32 3.28 3.87
CA THR A 41 19.80 3.93 5.11
C THR A 41 18.96 5.16 5.49
N LYS A 42 18.25 5.73 4.51
CA LYS A 42 17.27 6.79 4.70
C LYS A 42 15.97 6.38 4.00
N PRO A 43 14.82 6.41 4.68
CA PRO A 43 13.54 6.11 4.06
C PRO A 43 13.25 7.02 2.87
N VAL A 44 12.49 6.49 1.91
CA VAL A 44 11.95 7.26 0.79
C VAL A 44 10.52 7.66 1.09
N ASN A 45 10.23 8.93 0.84
CA ASN A 45 8.89 9.47 0.96
C ASN A 45 8.27 9.60 -0.42
N PHE A 46 7.04 9.12 -0.58
CA PHE A 46 6.30 9.24 -1.83
C PHE A 46 4.82 9.49 -1.54
N THR A 47 4.16 10.17 -2.47
CA THR A 47 2.77 10.59 -2.34
C THR A 47 1.89 9.75 -3.27
N LEU A 48 0.88 9.12 -2.70
CA LEU A 48 -0.13 8.34 -3.41
C LEU A 48 -1.44 9.13 -3.45
N LYS A 49 -1.93 9.39 -4.66
CA LYS A 49 -3.24 10.01 -4.86
C LYS A 49 -4.36 9.00 -4.59
N HIS A 50 -5.41 9.45 -3.92
CA HIS A 50 -6.60 8.65 -3.68
C HIS A 50 -7.39 8.48 -4.98
N ILE A 51 -7.68 7.22 -5.35
CA ILE A 51 -8.52 6.87 -6.51
C ILE A 51 -9.98 6.59 -6.13
N ARG A 52 -10.29 6.63 -4.83
CA ARG A 52 -11.61 6.44 -4.22
C ARG A 52 -11.78 7.44 -3.09
N GLU A 53 -13.03 7.66 -2.67
CA GLU A 53 -13.32 8.50 -1.51
C GLU A 53 -12.74 7.89 -0.24
N PHE A 54 -12.01 8.70 0.52
CA PHE A 54 -11.45 8.30 1.80
C PHE A 54 -12.56 8.22 2.85
N ASP A 55 -12.83 7.03 3.37
CA ASP A 55 -13.72 6.85 4.52
C ASP A 55 -12.94 7.13 5.82
N PRO A 56 -13.28 8.21 6.57
CA PRO A 56 -12.53 8.59 7.77
C PRO A 56 -12.64 7.61 8.94
N SER A 57 -13.57 6.64 8.88
CA SER A 57 -13.71 5.59 9.89
C SER A 57 -12.73 4.43 9.70
N GLY A 58 -12.10 4.34 8.52
CA GLY A 58 -11.08 3.35 8.20
C GLY A 58 -9.66 3.83 8.49
N SER A 59 -8.70 2.90 8.43
CA SER A 59 -7.27 3.17 8.51
C SER A 59 -6.58 2.93 7.17
N LEU A 60 -5.60 3.77 6.85
CA LEU A 60 -4.78 3.63 5.65
C LEU A 60 -3.45 2.97 5.98
N SER A 61 -3.03 2.07 5.10
CA SER A 61 -1.77 1.33 5.19
C SER A 61 -1.02 1.43 3.88
N CYS A 62 0.23 1.88 3.96
CA CYS A 62 1.20 1.79 2.86
C CYS A 62 1.79 0.38 2.88
N VAL A 63 1.50 -0.42 1.85
CA VAL A 63 1.94 -1.82 1.79
C VAL A 63 2.77 -2.06 0.54
N TYR A 64 3.64 -3.07 0.60
CA TYR A 64 4.45 -3.50 -0.52
C TYR A 64 4.20 -4.97 -0.88
N TRP A 65 4.44 -5.31 -2.14
CA TRP A 65 4.26 -6.67 -2.64
C TRP A 65 5.45 -7.53 -2.25
N ASN A 66 5.23 -8.52 -1.38
CA ASN A 66 6.21 -9.50 -0.96
C ASN A 66 5.83 -10.88 -1.47
N ILE A 67 6.39 -11.25 -2.63
CA ILE A 67 6.22 -12.56 -3.30
C ILE A 67 4.76 -12.87 -3.69
N SER A 68 3.88 -13.05 -2.71
CA SER A 68 2.47 -13.43 -2.85
C SER A 68 1.50 -12.64 -1.97
N GLU A 69 1.99 -11.69 -1.16
CA GLU A 69 1.15 -10.92 -0.23
C GLU A 69 1.52 -9.45 -0.18
N TRP A 70 0.55 -8.61 0.20
CA TRP A 70 0.79 -7.23 0.58
C TRP A 70 1.15 -7.17 2.06
N ILE A 71 2.28 -6.54 2.40
CA ILE A 71 2.72 -6.38 3.78
C ILE A 71 3.15 -4.95 4.08
N VAL A 72 3.00 -4.54 5.34
CA VAL A 72 3.27 -3.17 5.81
C VAL A 72 4.71 -2.99 6.31
N ASP A 73 5.48 -4.07 6.45
CA ASP A 73 6.81 -4.03 7.06
C ASP A 73 7.73 -3.00 6.37
N GLY A 74 8.48 -2.24 7.17
CA GLY A 74 9.35 -1.18 6.67
C GLY A 74 8.63 0.03 6.05
N CYS A 75 7.29 0.10 6.07
CA CYS A 75 6.50 1.22 5.55
C CYS A 75 5.59 1.85 6.61
N SER A 76 5.33 3.15 6.47
CA SER A 76 4.45 3.91 7.37
C SER A 76 3.73 5.05 6.64
N VAL A 77 2.55 5.42 7.14
CA VAL A 77 1.85 6.64 6.71
C VAL A 77 2.41 7.82 7.51
N LEU A 78 2.89 8.85 6.82
CA LEU A 78 3.36 10.09 7.44
C LEU A 78 2.25 11.13 7.57
N GLU A 79 1.48 11.30 6.51
CA GLU A 79 0.41 12.29 6.42
C GLU A 79 -0.69 11.74 5.50
N THR A 80 -1.94 12.06 5.79
CA THR A 80 -3.06 11.78 4.89
C THR A 80 -4.07 12.91 4.94
N ASN A 81 -4.75 13.13 3.83
CA ASN A 81 -5.94 13.98 3.75
C ASN A 81 -6.98 13.33 2.83
N SER A 82 -8.01 14.07 2.43
CA SER A 82 -9.08 13.52 1.59
C SER A 82 -8.63 13.04 0.21
N ASN A 83 -7.51 13.53 -0.33
CA ASN A 83 -7.11 13.33 -1.73
C ASN A 83 -5.75 12.64 -1.91
N TYR A 84 -4.90 12.61 -0.89
CA TYR A 84 -3.61 11.93 -0.96
C TYR A 84 -3.14 11.39 0.39
N THR A 85 -2.20 10.46 0.31
CA THR A 85 -1.44 9.95 1.45
C THR A 85 0.06 9.96 1.14
N VAL A 86 0.86 10.40 2.11
CA VAL A 86 2.32 10.36 2.06
C VAL A 86 2.79 9.12 2.82
N CYS A 87 3.49 8.24 2.12
CA CYS A 87 4.12 7.04 2.66
C CYS A 87 5.61 7.27 2.86
N SER A 88 6.18 6.64 3.89
CA SER A 88 7.61 6.52 4.11
C SER A 88 7.99 5.05 4.22
N CYS A 89 8.90 4.60 3.35
CA CYS A 89 9.37 3.21 3.35
C CYS A 89 10.90 3.13 3.40
N ASP A 90 11.43 2.18 4.16
CA ASP A 90 12.87 1.93 4.32
C ASP A 90 13.46 1.02 3.23
N HIS A 91 12.71 0.74 2.17
CA HIS A 91 13.14 -0.09 1.06
C HIS A 91 12.48 0.31 -0.25
N LEU A 92 13.01 -0.18 -1.37
CA LEU A 92 12.42 -0.03 -2.71
C LEU A 92 11.72 -1.33 -3.13
N SER A 93 10.46 -1.22 -3.54
CA SER A 93 9.62 -2.36 -3.95
C SER A 93 8.45 -1.89 -4.83
N THR A 94 7.43 -2.73 -4.97
CA THR A 94 6.14 -2.40 -5.55
C THR A 94 5.16 -2.07 -4.42
N PHE A 95 4.57 -0.88 -4.45
CA PHE A 95 3.76 -0.33 -3.37
C PHE A 95 2.33 -0.04 -3.79
N VAL A 96 1.42 -0.05 -2.81
CA VAL A 96 0.05 0.43 -2.96
C VAL A 96 -0.49 0.94 -1.62
N LEU A 97 -1.47 1.86 -1.69
CA LEU A 97 -2.24 2.30 -0.54
C LEU A 97 -3.48 1.41 -0.37
N VAL A 98 -3.68 0.86 0.82
CA VAL A 98 -4.88 0.07 1.15
C VAL A 98 -5.58 0.70 2.35
N GLN A 99 -6.90 0.87 2.25
CA GLN A 99 -7.75 1.19 3.37
C GLN A 99 -8.34 -0.07 3.98
N ILE A 100 -8.31 -0.17 5.31
CA ILE A 100 -9.01 -1.18 6.10
C ILE A 100 -10.12 -0.47 6.85
N SER A 101 -11.37 -0.84 6.60
CA SER A 101 -12.52 -0.38 7.39
C SER A 101 -13.31 -1.57 7.94
N ARG A 102 -14.20 -1.30 8.90
CA ARG A 102 -15.17 -2.30 9.34
C ARG A 102 -16.34 -2.34 8.36
N PRO A 103 -16.96 -3.50 8.12
CA PRO A 103 -18.25 -3.55 7.45
C PRO A 103 -19.22 -2.61 8.16
N GLN A 104 -19.86 -1.73 7.40
CA GLN A 104 -20.95 -0.92 7.92
C GLN A 104 -22.18 -1.85 8.03
N GLU A 105 -22.80 -1.92 9.21
CA GLU A 105 -24.06 -2.64 9.43
C GLU A 105 -25.20 -2.12 8.54
#